data_AF-A0A930RH14-F1
#
_entry.id   AF-A0A930RH14-F1
#
_cell.length_a   1.000
_cell.length_b   1.000
_cell.length_c   1.000
_cell.angle_alpha   90.00
_cell.angle_beta   90.00
_cell.angle_gamma   90.00
#
_symmetry.space_group_name_H-M   'P 1'
#
loop_
_entity.id
_entity.type
_entity.pdbx_description
1 polymer ?
#
loop_
_entity_poly.entity_id
_entity_poly.type
_entity_poly.pdbx_seq_one_letter_code
_entity_poly.pdbx_strand_id
1 'polypeptide(L)' 'MLKKAIAVVTSGGDSPGMNAAARAVVRTALYEGVDVYGVHNGY' A
#
# COMPACT_ATOMS: atom_id res chain seq x y z
N MET A 1 14.49 16.84 -7.04
CA MET A 1 14.62 15.36 -7.08
C MET A 1 13.24 14.77 -7.29
N LEU A 2 13.09 13.76 -8.14
CA LEU A 2 11.83 13.01 -8.27
C LEU A 2 11.61 12.19 -6.99
N LYS A 3 10.43 12.35 -6.37
CA LYS A 3 10.02 11.55 -5.22
C LYS A 3 9.35 10.28 -5.74
N LYS A 4 9.76 9.10 -5.25
CA LYS A 4 9.12 7.85 -5.61
C LYS A 4 7.73 7.80 -4.97
N ALA A 5 6.77 7.21 -5.67
CA ALA A 5 5.42 7.01 -5.19
C ALA A 5 4.93 5.59 -5.54
N ILE A 6 4.12 5.00 -4.66
CA ILE A 6 3.49 3.68 -4.86
C ILE A 6 1.99 3.74 -4.55
N ALA A 7 1.22 2.85 -5.17
CA ALA A 7 -0.18 2.62 -4.84
C ALA A 7 -0.36 1.21 -4.28
N VAL A 8 -1.12 1.08 -3.19
CA VAL A 8 -1.48 -0.20 -2.57
C VAL A 8 -2.93 -0.51 -2.91
N VAL A 9 -3.16 -1.65 -3.55
CA VAL A 9 -4.49 -2.16 -3.90
C VAL A 9 -4.68 -3.56 -3.32
N THR A 10 -5.85 -3.81 -2.76
CA THR A 10 -6.31 -5.16 -2.40
C THR A 10 -7.44 -5.52 -3.37
N SER A 11 -7.17 -6.43 -4.31
CA SER A 11 -8.14 -6.90 -5.30
C SER A 11 -8.44 -8.39 -5.10
N GLY A 12 -9.63 -8.83 -5.49
CA GLY A 12 -10.14 -10.18 -5.25
C GLY A 12 -10.93 -10.30 -3.96
N GLY A 13 -11.11 -11.54 -3.48
CA GLY A 13 -11.80 -11.82 -2.22
C GLY A 13 -10.95 -11.41 -1.01
N ASP A 14 -11.61 -10.90 0.03
CA ASP A 14 -10.94 -10.56 1.28
C ASP A 14 -10.37 -11.81 1.96
N SER A 15 -9.20 -11.67 2.58
CA SER A 15 -8.51 -12.75 3.27
C SER A 15 -7.82 -12.27 4.54
N PRO A 16 -7.77 -13.12 5.59
CA PRO A 16 -7.06 -12.78 6.81
C PRO A 16 -5.60 -12.41 6.52
N GLY A 17 -5.19 -11.20 6.95
CA GLY A 17 -3.83 -10.71 6.80
C GLY A 17 -3.64 -9.61 5.75
N MET A 18 -4.62 -9.34 4.89
CA MET A 18 -4.50 -8.26 3.88
C MET A 18 -4.25 -6.88 4.52
N ASN A 19 -4.93 -6.57 5.62
CA ASN A 19 -4.69 -5.34 6.39
C ASN A 19 -3.28 -5.28 6.99
N ALA A 20 -2.75 -6.41 7.47
CA ALA A 20 -1.40 -6.46 8.01
C ALA A 20 -0.35 -6.28 6.91
N ALA A 21 -0.56 -6.88 5.74
CA ALA A 21 0.30 -6.70 4.57
C ALA A 21 0.28 -5.25 4.07
N ALA A 22 -0.90 -4.66 3.89
CA ALA A 22 -1.05 -3.25 3.48
C ALA A 22 -0.36 -2.32 4.49
N ARG A 23 -0.55 -2.55 5.79
CA ARG A 23 0.14 -1.79 6.85
C ARG A 23 1.65 -1.92 6.77
N ALA A 24 2.18 -3.12 6.55
CA ALA A 24 3.62 -3.35 6.44
C ALA A 24 4.21 -2.56 5.26
N VAL A 25 3.57 -2.66 4.09
CA VAL A 25 3.99 -1.92 2.88
C VAL A 25 3.96 -0.41 3.12
N VAL A 26 2.85 0.13 3.64
CA VAL A 26 2.70 1.57 3.90
C VAL A 26 3.78 2.06 4.86
N ARG A 27 4.00 1.38 5.99
CA ARG A 27 4.97 1.84 6.99
C ARG A 27 6.40 1.78 6.48
N THR A 28 6.76 0.74 5.73
CA THR A 28 8.09 0.64 5.11
C THR A 28 8.30 1.74 4.07
N ALA A 29 7.32 1.97 3.19
CA ALA A 29 7.42 3.02 2.17
C ALA A 29 7.56 4.42 2.77
N LEU A 30 6.78 4.73 3.82
CA LEU A 30 6.90 6.00 4.54
C LEU A 30 8.26 6.17 5.22
N TYR A 31 8.82 5.09 5.79
CA TYR A 31 10.16 5.10 6.37
C TYR A 31 11.24 5.38 5.31
N GLU A 32 11.08 4.85 4.10
CA GLU A 32 11.98 5.08 2.95
C GLU A 32 11.73 6.42 2.23
N GLY A 33 10.84 7.28 2.75
CA GLY A 33 10.52 8.59 2.16
C GLY A 33 9.72 8.52 0.85
N VAL A 34 9.02 7.41 0.61
CA VAL A 34 8.16 7.17 -0.56
C VAL A 34 6.73 7.61 -0.26
N ASP A 35 6.09 8.31 -1.20
CA ASP A 35 4.67 8.66 -1.08
C ASP A 35 3.78 7.44 -1.35
N VAL A 36 2.68 7.29 -0.61
CA VAL A 36 1.82 6.11 -0.67
C VAL A 36 0.37 6.50 -0.88
N TYR A 37 -0.29 5.85 -1.83
CA TYR A 37 -1.72 6.03 -2.13
C TYR A 37 -2.46 4.70 -1.92
N GLY A 38 -3.64 4.76 -1.32
CA GLY A 38 -4.54 3.61 -1.21
C GLY A 38 -5.51 3.56 -2.38
N VAL A 39 -5.68 2.40 -3.00
CA VAL A 39 -6.71 2.16 -4.02
C VAL A 39 -7.89 1.46 -3.36
N HIS A 40 -9.04 2.12 -3.36
CA HIS A 40 -10.27 1.58 -2.79
C HIS A 40 -11.02 0.69 -3.81
N ASN A 41 -11.69 -0.34 -3.31
CA ASN A 41 -12.55 -1.27 -4.07
C ASN A 41 -11.84 -2.16 -5.10
N GLY A 42 -10.52 -2.38 -4.99
CA GLY A 42 -9.82 -3.29 -5.88
C GLY A 42 -9.71 -2.76 -7.32
N TYR A 43 -9.67 -3.68 -8.29
CA TYR A 43 -9.81 -3.35 -9.71
C TYR A 43 -11.29 -3.24 -10.09
#